data_AF-A0A2G1ZU09-F1
#
_entry.id   AF-A0A2G1ZU09-F1
#
_cell.length_a   1.000
_cell.length_b   1.000
_cell.length_c   1.000
_cell.angle_alpha   90.00
_cell.angle_beta   90.00
_cell.angle_gamma   90.00
#
_symmetry.space_group_name_H-M   'P 1'
#
loop_
_entity.id
_entity.type
_entity.pdbx_description
1 polymer ?
#
loop_
_entity_poly.entity_id
_entity_poly.type
_entity_poly.pdbx_seq_one_letter_code
_entity_poly.pdbx_strand_id
1 'polypeptide(L)'
;VKGYASHEQSTLEMIVNARNKAVASHGSAADQAVDESAMLIGLKKLFVVVEAYPELKADAHFLALQKELSLTEDRVAASRRFYNANVREMNQLHGAFPTNIIANIFKFEHQSFFELSSEAERVVPTIEI
;
A
#
# COMPACT_ATOMS: atom_id res chain seq x y z
N VAL A 1 -27.86 -7.35 0.29
CA VAL A 1 -26.40 -7.58 0.06
C VAL A 1 -26.07 -8.85 -0.76
N LYS A 2 -26.67 -10.04 -0.55
CA LYS A 2 -26.32 -11.26 -1.35
C LYS A 2 -26.77 -11.26 -2.83
N GLY A 3 -27.83 -10.54 -3.19
CA GLY A 3 -28.37 -10.53 -4.56
C GLY A 3 -27.51 -9.79 -5.60
N TYR A 4 -26.64 -8.88 -5.19
CA TYR A 4 -25.74 -8.13 -6.08
C TYR A 4 -24.35 -8.79 -6.22
N ALA A 5 -23.97 -9.67 -5.29
CA ALA A 5 -22.67 -10.33 -5.25
C ALA A 5 -22.51 -11.44 -6.29
N SER A 6 -23.60 -11.91 -6.91
CA SER A 6 -23.58 -12.96 -7.93
C SER A 6 -23.01 -12.49 -9.27
N HIS A 7 -23.19 -11.21 -9.64
CA HIS A 7 -22.63 -10.66 -10.87
C HIS A 7 -21.15 -10.26 -10.75
N GLU A 8 -20.68 -10.05 -9.52
CA GLU A 8 -19.35 -9.50 -9.24
C GLU A 8 -18.48 -10.42 -8.35
N GLN A 9 -18.79 -11.72 -8.38
CA GLN A 9 -18.08 -12.75 -7.63
C GLN A 9 -16.57 -12.73 -7.94
N SER A 10 -16.21 -12.51 -9.21
CA SER A 10 -14.81 -12.39 -9.67
C SER A 10 -14.08 -11.22 -8.99
N THR A 11 -14.74 -10.08 -8.85
CA THR A 11 -14.16 -8.89 -8.20
C THR A 11 -13.93 -9.14 -6.71
N LEU A 12 -14.92 -9.73 -6.02
CA LEU A 12 -14.79 -10.10 -4.61
C LEU A 12 -13.71 -11.15 -4.37
N GLU A 13 -13.63 -12.16 -5.23
CA GLU A 13 -12.62 -13.22 -5.16
C GLU A 13 -11.21 -12.65 -5.38
N MET A 14 -11.03 -11.72 -6.32
CA MET A 14 -9.77 -11.00 -6.52
C MET A 14 -9.34 -10.25 -5.26
N ILE A 15 -10.26 -9.55 -4.59
CA ILE A 15 -9.98 -8.78 -3.37
C ILE A 15 -9.63 -9.71 -2.21
N VAL A 16 -10.39 -10.78 -2.02
CA VAL A 16 -10.13 -11.77 -0.96
C VAL A 16 -8.76 -12.42 -1.15
N ASN A 17 -8.42 -12.80 -2.40
CA ASN A 17 -7.12 -13.37 -2.72
C ASN A 17 -5.99 -12.36 -2.51
N ALA A 18 -6.15 -11.11 -2.94
CA ALA A 18 -5.15 -10.06 -2.72
C ALA A 18 -4.94 -9.78 -1.23
N ARG A 19 -6.02 -9.72 -0.44
CA ARG A 19 -5.95 -9.57 1.03
C ARG A 19 -5.22 -10.74 1.67
N ASN A 20 -5.55 -11.97 1.30
CA ASN A 20 -4.92 -13.15 1.89
C ASN A 20 -3.42 -13.19 1.59
N LYS A 21 -3.00 -12.76 0.39
CA LYS A 21 -1.58 -12.61 0.04
C LYS A 21 -0.91 -11.53 0.88
N ALA A 22 -1.51 -10.33 0.98
CA ALA A 22 -0.95 -9.25 1.78
C ALA A 22 -0.79 -9.64 3.27
N VAL A 23 -1.75 -10.36 3.84
CA VAL A 23 -1.69 -10.81 5.25
C VAL A 23 -0.66 -11.93 5.45
N ALA A 24 -0.49 -12.82 4.47
CA ALA A 24 0.48 -13.92 4.54
C ALA A 24 1.91 -13.50 4.19
N SER A 25 2.10 -12.27 3.70
CA SER A 25 3.42 -11.75 3.31
C SER A 25 4.26 -11.44 4.54
N HIS A 26 5.32 -12.24 4.74
CA HIS A 26 6.36 -12.02 5.74
C HIS A 26 7.72 -11.74 5.08
N GLY A 27 7.70 -11.35 3.80
CA GLY A 27 8.88 -10.99 3.02
C GLY A 27 9.45 -9.62 3.40
N SER A 28 10.33 -9.09 2.55
CA SER A 28 10.90 -7.76 2.73
C SER A 28 9.81 -6.67 2.69
N ALA A 29 10.15 -5.46 3.16
CA ALA A 29 9.23 -4.31 3.06
C ALA A 29 8.80 -4.03 1.61
N ALA A 30 9.67 -4.29 0.64
CA ALA A 30 9.36 -4.17 -0.78
C ALA A 30 8.37 -5.23 -1.25
N ASP A 31 8.51 -6.49 -0.81
CA ASP A 31 7.58 -7.57 -1.17
C ASP A 31 6.18 -7.31 -0.59
N GLN A 32 6.13 -6.87 0.67
CA GLN A 32 4.87 -6.48 1.32
C GLN A 32 4.20 -5.30 0.60
N ALA A 33 4.98 -4.33 0.11
CA ALA A 33 4.46 -3.20 -0.65
C ALA A 33 3.80 -3.62 -1.98
N VAL A 34 4.35 -4.65 -2.64
CA VAL A 34 3.77 -5.21 -3.87
C VAL A 34 2.43 -5.88 -3.59
N ASP A 35 2.37 -6.74 -2.57
CA ASP A 35 1.15 -7.46 -2.21
C ASP A 35 0.04 -6.50 -1.75
N GLU A 36 0.39 -5.48 -0.97
CA GLU A 36 -0.55 -4.43 -0.54
C GLU A 36 -1.08 -3.64 -1.75
N SER A 37 -0.21 -3.29 -2.70
CA SER A 37 -0.62 -2.56 -3.90
C SER A 37 -1.62 -3.33 -4.76
N ALA A 38 -1.49 -4.67 -4.84
CA ALA A 38 -2.47 -5.52 -5.51
C ALA A 38 -3.86 -5.46 -4.83
N MET A 39 -3.88 -5.41 -3.49
CA MET A 39 -5.13 -5.25 -2.72
C MET A 39 -5.78 -3.89 -3.01
N LEU A 40 -5.00 -2.82 -3.10
CA LEU A 40 -5.51 -1.47 -3.43
C LEU A 40 -6.13 -1.39 -4.82
N ILE A 41 -5.53 -2.07 -5.80
CA ILE A 41 -6.10 -2.17 -7.15
C ILE A 41 -7.46 -2.87 -7.10
N GLY A 42 -7.59 -3.95 -6.33
CA GLY A 42 -8.86 -4.64 -6.12
C GLY A 42 -9.91 -3.72 -5.48
N LEU A 43 -9.52 -2.92 -4.49
CA LEU A 43 -10.40 -1.98 -3.81
C LEU A 43 -10.91 -0.87 -4.75
N LYS A 44 -10.03 -0.34 -5.61
CA LYS A 44 -10.43 0.64 -6.65
C LYS A 44 -11.47 0.05 -7.61
N LYS A 45 -11.28 -1.20 -8.03
CA LYS A 45 -12.27 -1.90 -8.87
C LYS A 45 -13.61 -2.06 -8.17
N LEU A 46 -13.63 -2.40 -6.88
CA LEU A 46 -14.85 -2.46 -6.09
C LEU A 46 -15.61 -1.12 -6.11
N PHE A 47 -14.92 0.00 -5.95
CA PHE A 47 -15.57 1.31 -6.00
C PHE A 47 -16.11 1.66 -7.38
N VAL A 48 -15.42 1.29 -8.46
CA VAL A 48 -15.94 1.46 -9.84
C VAL A 48 -17.23 0.66 -10.04
N VAL A 49 -17.27 -0.58 -9.55
CA VAL A 49 -18.47 -1.42 -9.60
C VAL A 49 -19.62 -0.75 -8.86
N VAL A 50 -19.37 -0.20 -7.67
CA VAL A 50 -20.41 0.46 -6.86
C VAL A 50 -21.02 1.67 -7.55
N GLU A 51 -20.24 2.42 -8.33
CA GLU A 51 -20.76 3.54 -9.12
C GLU A 51 -21.82 3.09 -10.16
N ALA A 52 -21.75 1.84 -10.62
CA ALA A 52 -22.75 1.26 -11.52
C ALA A 52 -24.03 0.78 -10.80
N TYR A 53 -24.05 0.75 -9.45
CA TYR A 53 -25.18 0.28 -8.64
C TYR A 53 -25.66 1.36 -7.66
N PRO A 54 -26.57 2.27 -8.08
CA PRO A 54 -27.06 3.37 -7.25
C PRO A 54 -27.69 2.95 -5.92
N GLU A 55 -28.35 1.80 -5.89
CA GLU A 55 -28.94 1.24 -4.67
C GLU A 55 -27.87 0.87 -3.64
N LEU A 56 -26.74 0.31 -4.07
CA LEU A 56 -25.61 -0.01 -3.19
C LEU A 56 -24.90 1.26 -2.72
N LYS A 57 -24.81 2.26 -3.60
CA LYS A 57 -24.25 3.57 -3.28
C LYS A 57 -25.05 4.32 -2.21
N ALA A 58 -26.38 4.11 -2.17
CA ALA A 58 -27.27 4.71 -1.17
C ALA A 58 -27.38 3.90 0.13
N ASP A 59 -26.85 2.67 0.17
CA ASP A 59 -26.90 1.81 1.35
C ASP A 59 -25.98 2.36 2.46
N ALA A 60 -26.55 2.64 3.63
CA ALA A 60 -25.84 3.24 4.76
C ALA A 60 -24.70 2.35 5.30
N HIS A 61 -24.85 1.01 5.25
CA HIS A 61 -23.79 0.10 5.67
C HIS A 61 -22.63 0.11 4.66
N PHE A 62 -22.93 0.21 3.37
CA PHE A 62 -21.91 0.31 2.34
C PHE A 62 -21.14 1.63 2.42
N LEU A 63 -21.82 2.76 2.61
CA LEU A 63 -21.18 4.07 2.80
C LEU A 63 -20.26 4.09 4.02
N ALA A 64 -20.67 3.47 5.13
CA ALA A 64 -19.83 3.31 6.31
C ALA A 64 -18.57 2.48 6.02
N LEU A 65 -18.71 1.36 5.29
CA LEU A 65 -17.59 0.54 4.87
C LEU A 65 -16.60 1.30 3.97
N GLN A 66 -17.11 2.04 2.98
CA GLN A 66 -16.29 2.86 2.09
C GLN A 66 -15.47 3.88 2.89
N LYS A 67 -16.09 4.54 3.87
CA LYS A 67 -15.42 5.52 4.74
C LYS A 67 -14.31 4.87 5.58
N GLU A 68 -14.58 3.75 6.23
CA GLU A 68 -13.58 3.02 7.01
C GLU A 68 -12.41 2.53 6.15
N LEU A 69 -12.70 2.04 4.94
CA LEU A 69 -11.67 1.64 3.98
C LEU A 69 -10.80 2.83 3.55
N SER A 70 -11.40 3.98 3.25
CA SER A 70 -10.66 5.21 2.93
C SER A 70 -9.76 5.65 4.09
N LEU A 71 -10.28 5.66 5.32
CA LEU A 71 -9.50 6.00 6.51
C LEU A 71 -8.35 5.02 6.76
N THR A 72 -8.59 3.74 6.51
CA THR A 72 -7.56 2.71 6.62
C THR A 72 -6.46 2.93 5.58
N GLU A 73 -6.84 3.26 4.35
CA GLU A 73 -5.88 3.56 3.29
C GLU A 73 -5.04 4.80 3.59
N ASP A 74 -5.65 5.86 4.11
CA ASP A 74 -4.91 7.06 4.53
C ASP A 74 -3.89 6.74 5.63
N ARG A 75 -4.25 5.86 6.58
CA ARG A 75 -3.34 5.41 7.64
C ARG A 75 -2.20 4.56 7.11
N VAL A 76 -2.48 3.66 6.15
CA VAL A 76 -1.46 2.85 5.46
C VAL A 76 -0.49 3.76 4.71
N ALA A 77 -1.00 4.71 3.92
CA ALA A 77 -0.20 5.66 3.18
C ALA A 77 0.67 6.52 4.10
N ALA A 78 0.13 7.00 5.22
CA ALA A 78 0.89 7.74 6.22
C ALA A 78 2.01 6.88 6.84
N SER A 79 1.70 5.63 7.17
CA SER A 79 2.66 4.67 7.73
C SER A 79 3.79 4.36 6.74
N ARG A 80 3.48 4.20 5.45
CA ARG A 80 4.47 4.02 4.37
C ARG A 80 5.42 5.20 4.27
N ARG A 81 4.89 6.43 4.28
CA ARG A 81 5.72 7.65 4.26
C ARG A 81 6.63 7.74 5.48
N PHE A 82 6.10 7.43 6.66
CA PHE A 82 6.85 7.45 7.90
C PHE A 82 7.98 6.40 7.90
N TYR A 83 7.69 5.16 7.49
CA TYR A 83 8.70 4.11 7.34
C TYR A 83 9.79 4.51 6.35
N ASN A 84 9.42 5.00 5.16
CA ASN A 84 10.40 5.41 4.14
C ASN A 84 11.25 6.60 4.60
N ALA A 85 10.69 7.54 5.37
CA ALA A 85 11.46 8.63 5.96
C ALA A 85 12.53 8.12 6.93
N ASN A 86 12.16 7.20 7.82
CA ASN A 86 13.10 6.60 8.78
C ASN A 86 14.17 5.75 8.06
N VAL A 87 13.79 4.94 7.07
CA VAL A 87 14.75 4.16 6.27
C VAL A 87 15.73 5.09 5.54
N ARG A 88 15.26 6.21 4.99
CA ARG A 88 16.12 7.21 4.35
C ARG A 88 17.14 7.77 5.33
N GLU A 89 16.69 8.22 6.49
CA GLU A 89 17.56 8.77 7.53
C GLU A 89 18.58 7.74 7.99
N MET A 90 18.15 6.50 8.25
CA MET A 90 19.03 5.41 8.67
C MET A 90 20.08 5.08 7.59
N ASN A 91 19.67 4.98 6.33
CA ASN A 91 20.55 4.74 5.19
C ASN A 91 21.54 5.90 4.97
N GLN A 92 21.11 7.14 5.20
CA GLN A 92 21.97 8.32 5.14
C GLN A 92 23.04 8.30 6.23
N LEU A 93 22.65 7.99 7.48
CA LEU A 93 23.58 7.85 8.60
C LEU A 93 24.58 6.71 8.36
N HIS A 94 24.12 5.59 7.79
CA HIS A 94 24.98 4.48 7.39
C HIS A 94 26.07 4.91 6.39
N GLY A 95 25.76 5.81 5.46
CA GLY A 95 26.72 6.34 4.48
C GLY A 95 27.60 7.49 4.97
N ALA A 96 27.25 8.13 6.09
CA ALA A 96 27.93 9.32 6.59
C ALA A 96 29.05 8.99 7.59
N PHE A 97 30.15 9.73 7.54
CA PHE A 97 31.20 9.68 8.57
C PHE A 97 30.74 10.46 9.82
N PRO A 98 30.98 9.97 11.06
CA PRO A 98 31.69 8.72 11.41
C PRO A 98 30.79 7.49 11.57
N THR A 99 29.48 7.63 11.43
CA THR A 99 28.49 6.56 11.68
C THR A 99 28.69 5.33 10.80
N ASN A 100 29.21 5.49 9.58
CA ASN A 100 29.57 4.39 8.69
C ASN A 100 30.59 3.40 9.30
N ILE A 101 31.53 3.88 10.12
CA ILE A 101 32.52 3.01 10.80
C ILE A 101 31.82 2.13 11.84
N ILE A 102 30.97 2.74 12.67
CA ILE A 102 30.17 2.02 13.68
C ILE A 102 29.24 1.02 12.98
N ALA A 103 28.59 1.43 11.90
CA ALA A 103 27.71 0.57 11.11
C ALA A 103 28.45 -0.68 10.58
N ASN A 104 29.65 -0.51 10.03
CA ASN A 104 30.46 -1.63 9.56
C ASN A 104 30.93 -2.55 10.71
N ILE A 105 31.32 -2.00 11.87
CA ILE A 105 31.74 -2.77 13.03
C ILE A 105 30.60 -3.66 13.55
N PHE A 106 29.38 -3.11 13.62
CA PHE A 106 28.19 -3.82 14.10
C PHE A 106 27.41 -4.53 13.00
N LYS A 107 27.88 -4.48 11.74
CA LYS A 107 27.22 -5.07 10.56
C LYS A 107 25.77 -4.61 10.37
N PHE A 108 25.51 -3.33 10.61
CA PHE A 108 24.21 -2.76 10.24
C PHE A 108 24.11 -2.69 8.72
N GLU A 109 23.02 -3.22 8.16
CA GLU A 109 22.79 -3.25 6.72
C GLU A 109 21.82 -2.15 6.27
N HIS A 110 21.91 -1.76 5.00
CA HIS A 110 20.93 -0.89 4.37
C HIS A 110 19.54 -1.52 4.42
N GLN A 111 18.55 -0.76 4.87
CA GLN A 111 17.17 -1.21 4.89
C GLN A 111 16.49 -0.89 3.56
N SER A 112 15.58 -1.78 3.17
CA SER A 112 14.75 -1.61 1.98
C SER A 112 13.60 -0.64 2.26
N PHE A 113 13.31 0.23 1.29
CA PHE A 113 12.13 1.09 1.34
C PHE A 113 10.85 0.27 1.13
N PHE A 114 9.75 0.74 1.70
CA PHE A 114 8.41 0.23 1.45
C PHE A 114 7.87 0.93 0.19
N GLU A 115 8.37 0.51 -0.96
CA GLU A 115 8.05 1.10 -2.27
C GLU A 115 7.94 0.00 -3.32
N LEU A 116 7.16 0.28 -4.37
CA LEU A 116 7.14 -0.54 -5.57
C LEU A 116 8.51 -0.44 -6.26
N SER A 117 9.01 -1.56 -6.76
CA SER A 117 10.37 -1.76 -7.29
C SER A 117 10.74 -0.89 -8.51
N SER A 118 9.86 0.01 -8.95
CA SER A 118 10.04 0.86 -10.12
C SER A 118 10.67 2.21 -9.74
N GLU A 119 11.95 2.37 -10.04
CA GLU A 119 12.69 3.63 -10.01
C GLU A 119 11.97 4.75 -10.82
N ALA A 120 11.16 4.38 -11.83
CA ALA A 120 10.46 5.32 -12.71
C ALA A 120 9.31 6.08 -12.02
N GLU A 121 8.80 5.60 -10.88
CA GLU A 121 7.73 6.27 -10.11
C GLU A 121 8.28 7.22 -9.03
N ARG A 122 9.60 7.24 -8.81
CA ARG A 122 10.27 8.15 -7.87
C ARG A 122 10.56 9.53 -8.44
N VAL A 123 10.36 9.72 -9.75
CA VAL A 123 10.57 11.02 -10.39
C VAL A 123 9.37 11.91 -10.07
N VAL A 124 9.55 12.82 -9.12
CA VAL A 124 8.67 13.98 -8.96
C VAL A 124 8.65 14.69 -10.31
N PRO A 125 7.50 14.83 -11.01
CA PRO A 125 7.48 15.59 -12.24
C PRO A 125 7.90 17.02 -11.91
N THR A 126 9.07 17.41 -12.37
CA THR A 126 9.52 18.80 -12.31
C THR A 126 8.58 19.58 -13.22
N ILE A 127 7.65 20.33 -12.61
CA ILE A 127 6.89 21.34 -13.33
C ILE A 127 7.89 22.45 -13.61
N GLU A 128 8.48 22.45 -14.80
CA GLU A 128 9.15 23.63 -15.32
C GLU A 128 8.07 24.71 -15.55
N ILE A 129 8.25 25.84 -14.86
CA ILE A 129 7.42 27.05 -14.99
C ILE A 129 7.86 27.80 -16.25
#